data_AF-A0A7W8DIR1-F1
#
_entry.id   AF-A0A7W8DIR1-F1
#
_cell.length_a   1.000
_cell.length_b   1.000
_cell.length_c   1.000
_cell.angle_alpha   90.00
_cell.angle_beta   90.00
_cell.angle_gamma   90.00
#
_symmetry.space_group_name_H-M   'P 1'
#
loop_
_entity.id
_entity.type
_entity.pdbx_description
1 polymer ?
#
loop_
_entity_poly.entity_id
_entity_poly.type
_entity_poly.pdbx_seq_one_letter_code
_entity_poly.pdbx_strand_id
1 'polypeptide(L)'
;MSEPLSPTPSKTVDDVEDEDSQEALLFARCSTPAEGAAKTAAPAESPKRSQSRESSSSSSQRRSQFTGRQLLITALISLVTSVCIGVVLLIIGVGLSKGRAAKTGSTSTTAAPAAAASTGSEKTLQETLAKANEQIASLQKQVDVMRREQLLTQQNTRQSLENISATLKNPQLVPAAPATTTGVPGVSRMADAKLEVSPTQEEFIQLKERNRLTQYADEAIANGERRPLELLVEYMRDPQLPHLHDAAKAEFMRALRAIQILQREDPRYRLPVAELFKGDASIRDEADISPEALLKLLADHKQPWEVRLRVCFLLISSPLPQTNAALIKAIKEDPSLDVAKHAQLALEQRIKIRFRFFDIPAIEEWFQSQEK
;
A
#
# COMPACT_ATOMS: atom_id res chain seq x y z
N MET A 1 -8.57 -43.23 -36.10
CA MET A 1 -8.71 -42.97 -34.65
C MET A 1 -8.10 -41.62 -34.41
N SER A 2 -8.95 -40.59 -34.34
CA SER A 2 -8.52 -39.19 -34.16
C SER A 2 -9.44 -38.59 -33.10
N GLU A 3 -8.92 -38.42 -31.89
CA GLU A 3 -9.60 -37.75 -30.79
C GLU A 3 -9.64 -36.23 -31.03
N PRO A 4 -10.77 -35.55 -30.77
CA PRO A 4 -10.81 -34.10 -30.73
C PRO A 4 -10.40 -33.58 -29.34
N LEU A 5 -9.52 -32.58 -29.36
CA LEU A 5 -9.05 -31.80 -28.22
C LEU A 5 -10.21 -31.13 -27.48
N SER A 6 -10.26 -31.31 -26.16
CA SER A 6 -11.16 -30.56 -25.26
C SER A 6 -10.65 -29.12 -25.06
N PRO A 7 -11.54 -28.12 -25.01
CA PRO A 7 -11.14 -26.75 -24.68
C PRO A 7 -10.89 -26.61 -23.17
N THR A 8 -9.76 -25.99 -22.82
CA THR A 8 -9.46 -25.49 -21.47
C THR A 8 -10.49 -24.45 -21.01
N PRO A 9 -10.95 -24.47 -19.75
CA PRO A 9 -11.85 -23.46 -19.24
C PRO A 9 -11.12 -22.13 -19.08
N SER A 10 -11.67 -21.10 -19.72
CA SER A 10 -11.29 -19.70 -19.55
C SER A 10 -11.52 -19.27 -18.10
N LYS A 11 -10.49 -18.68 -17.48
CA LYS A 11 -10.56 -18.05 -16.16
C LYS A 11 -11.53 -16.87 -16.23
N THR A 12 -12.67 -16.97 -15.54
CA THR A 12 -13.69 -15.92 -15.42
C THR A 12 -13.20 -14.79 -14.53
N VAL A 13 -13.63 -13.57 -14.85
CA VAL A 13 -13.23 -12.31 -14.20
C VAL A 13 -13.75 -12.20 -12.75
N ASP A 14 -14.63 -13.10 -12.31
CA ASP A 14 -15.21 -13.12 -10.97
C ASP A 14 -14.28 -13.67 -9.87
N ASP A 15 -13.22 -14.41 -10.21
CA ASP A 15 -12.29 -14.99 -9.21
C ASP A 15 -11.46 -13.95 -8.45
N VAL A 16 -11.33 -12.71 -8.97
CA VAL A 16 -10.49 -11.68 -8.36
C VAL A 16 -11.20 -11.00 -7.18
N GLU A 17 -12.53 -10.89 -7.22
CA GLU A 17 -13.32 -10.24 -6.16
C GLU A 17 -13.44 -11.13 -4.90
N ASP A 18 -13.43 -12.45 -5.07
CA ASP A 18 -13.51 -13.41 -3.97
C ASP A 18 -12.19 -13.46 -3.17
N GLU A 19 -11.04 -13.35 -3.83
CA GLU A 19 -9.76 -13.24 -3.14
C GLU A 19 -9.71 -11.96 -2.29
N ASP A 20 -10.02 -10.79 -2.86
CA ASP A 20 -10.00 -9.50 -2.14
C ASP A 20 -10.98 -9.50 -0.94
N SER A 21 -12.12 -10.18 -1.08
CA SER A 21 -13.11 -10.36 -0.01
C SER A 21 -12.57 -11.18 1.16
N GLN A 22 -11.85 -12.26 0.87
CA GLN A 22 -11.23 -13.09 1.91
C GLN A 22 -10.08 -12.35 2.60
N GLU A 23 -9.31 -11.54 1.88
CA GLU A 23 -8.18 -10.76 2.42
C GLU A 23 -8.63 -9.82 3.54
N ALA A 24 -9.70 -9.06 3.28
CA ALA A 24 -10.25 -8.13 4.25
C ALA A 24 -10.88 -8.86 5.45
N LEU A 25 -11.52 -10.01 5.23
CA LEU A 25 -12.10 -10.83 6.31
C LEU A 25 -11.05 -11.52 7.19
N LEU A 26 -9.91 -11.92 6.61
CA LEU A 26 -8.79 -12.57 7.32
C LEU A 26 -8.04 -11.57 8.19
N PHE A 27 -7.70 -10.40 7.66
CA PHE A 27 -7.13 -9.33 8.48
C PHE A 27 -8.12 -8.89 9.57
N ALA A 28 -9.42 -8.85 9.23
CA ALA A 28 -10.43 -8.52 10.19
C ALA A 28 -10.42 -9.47 11.39
N ARG A 29 -10.36 -10.81 11.18
CA ARG A 29 -10.40 -11.84 12.24
C ARG A 29 -9.39 -11.64 13.37
N CYS A 30 -8.31 -10.88 13.15
CA CYS A 30 -7.22 -10.75 14.10
C CYS A 30 -7.16 -9.45 14.91
N SER A 31 -8.05 -8.47 14.65
CA SER A 31 -8.08 -7.18 15.37
C SER A 31 -8.78 -7.20 16.74
N THR A 32 -9.30 -8.34 17.20
CA THR A 32 -9.90 -8.45 18.54
C THR A 32 -8.82 -8.52 19.61
N PRO A 33 -8.77 -7.60 20.60
CA PRO A 33 -7.91 -7.77 21.76
C PRO A 33 -8.42 -8.97 22.56
N ALA A 34 -7.52 -9.91 22.85
CA ALA A 34 -7.78 -11.02 23.75
C ALA A 34 -7.90 -10.49 25.19
N GLU A 35 -9.11 -10.12 25.59
CA GLU A 35 -9.46 -9.84 26.97
C GLU A 35 -9.76 -11.19 27.67
N GLY A 36 -8.84 -11.62 28.54
CA GLY A 36 -9.11 -12.65 29.57
C GLY A 36 -8.37 -13.98 29.41
N ALA A 37 -7.24 -14.12 30.12
CA ALA A 37 -7.01 -15.20 31.09
C ALA A 37 -5.59 -15.11 31.67
N ALA A 38 -5.48 -14.45 32.83
CA ALA A 38 -4.38 -14.65 33.76
C ALA A 38 -4.71 -15.79 34.73
N LYS A 39 -3.65 -16.46 35.21
CA LYS A 39 -3.57 -17.56 36.22
C LYS A 39 -3.73 -18.95 35.59
N THR A 40 -2.71 -19.82 35.63
CA THR A 40 -2.21 -20.47 36.86
C THR A 40 -0.77 -20.96 36.67
N ALA A 41 0.01 -20.98 37.75
CA ALA A 41 1.44 -21.29 37.78
C ALA A 41 1.78 -22.74 38.19
N ALA A 42 2.84 -23.29 37.54
CA ALA A 42 3.92 -24.17 38.06
C ALA A 42 3.64 -25.67 38.42
N PRO A 43 4.66 -26.56 38.55
CA PRO A 43 6.03 -26.65 37.96
C PRO A 43 6.51 -28.08 37.54
N ALA A 44 7.81 -28.19 37.15
CA ALA A 44 8.71 -29.37 37.04
C ALA A 44 8.57 -30.22 35.74
N GLU A 45 9.61 -30.79 35.10
CA GLU A 45 10.91 -31.29 35.55
C GLU A 45 11.82 -31.52 34.31
N SER A 46 13.14 -31.40 34.47
CA SER A 46 14.15 -31.75 33.44
C SER A 46 14.73 -33.16 33.69
N PRO A 47 15.28 -33.86 32.67
CA PRO A 47 16.72 -34.13 32.77
C PRO A 47 17.52 -34.15 31.44
N LYS A 48 18.82 -33.92 31.66
CA LYS A 48 20.00 -33.92 30.79
C LYS A 48 20.17 -35.18 29.91
N ARG A 49 20.75 -35.01 28.71
CA ARG A 49 21.83 -35.90 28.22
C ARG A 49 22.79 -35.18 27.27
N SER A 50 24.06 -35.24 27.64
CA SER A 50 25.27 -34.79 26.96
C SER A 50 25.71 -35.72 25.81
N GLN A 51 26.27 -35.17 24.73
CA GLN A 51 27.54 -35.65 24.15
C GLN A 51 28.11 -34.69 23.08
N SER A 52 29.40 -34.45 23.26
CA SER A 52 30.40 -33.76 22.44
C SER A 52 30.71 -34.47 21.11
N ARG A 53 31.05 -33.74 20.04
CA ARG A 53 32.43 -33.66 19.49
C ARG A 53 32.56 -32.74 18.27
N GLU A 54 33.74 -32.15 18.17
CA GLU A 54 34.28 -31.26 17.14
C GLU A 54 34.30 -31.87 15.73
N SER A 55 34.10 -31.03 14.71
CA SER A 55 35.11 -30.84 13.66
C SER A 55 34.83 -29.57 12.85
N SER A 56 35.88 -28.77 12.76
CA SER A 56 36.00 -27.47 12.13
C SER A 56 36.26 -27.56 10.62
N SER A 57 36.15 -26.39 9.99
CA SER A 57 36.72 -25.98 8.68
C SER A 57 36.04 -26.46 7.40
N SER A 58 35.03 -25.71 6.94
CA SER A 58 34.75 -25.53 5.49
C SER A 58 33.84 -24.33 5.11
N SER A 59 33.36 -23.52 6.07
CA SER A 59 32.30 -22.53 5.79
C SER A 59 32.75 -21.19 5.19
N SER A 60 34.03 -20.82 5.30
CA SER A 60 34.52 -19.52 4.81
C SER A 60 34.65 -19.43 3.28
N GLN A 61 34.63 -20.55 2.57
CA GLN A 61 34.83 -20.58 1.11
C GLN A 61 33.53 -20.53 0.31
N ARG A 62 32.36 -20.73 0.95
CA ARG A 62 31.04 -20.65 0.29
C ARG A 62 30.40 -19.25 0.33
N ARG A 63 30.84 -18.36 1.23
CA ARG A 63 30.29 -16.99 1.34
C ARG A 63 30.75 -16.03 0.24
N SER A 64 31.94 -16.22 -0.36
CA SER A 64 32.40 -15.32 -1.45
C SER A 64 31.73 -15.61 -2.80
N GLN A 65 31.22 -16.82 -3.03
CA GLN A 65 30.59 -17.18 -4.30
C GLN A 65 29.14 -16.67 -4.45
N PHE A 66 28.45 -16.42 -3.33
CA PHE A 66 27.07 -15.93 -3.37
C PHE A 66 26.99 -14.44 -3.73
N THR A 67 27.89 -13.62 -3.20
CA THR A 67 27.93 -12.19 -3.51
C THR A 67 28.37 -11.93 -4.95
N GLY A 68 29.32 -12.70 -5.48
CA GLY A 68 29.76 -12.61 -6.88
C GLY A 68 28.66 -13.01 -7.87
N ARG A 69 27.88 -14.05 -7.56
CA ARG A 69 26.75 -14.47 -8.42
C ARG A 69 25.60 -13.47 -8.42
N GLN A 70 25.30 -12.84 -7.30
CA GLN A 70 24.24 -11.82 -7.22
C GLN A 70 24.62 -10.55 -8.02
N LEU A 71 25.89 -10.11 -7.94
CA LEU A 71 26.39 -8.98 -8.73
C LEU A 71 26.37 -9.28 -10.24
N LEU A 72 26.69 -10.51 -10.66
CA LEU A 72 26.61 -10.90 -12.07
C LEU A 72 25.17 -10.94 -12.59
N ILE A 73 24.21 -11.39 -11.77
CA ILE A 73 22.79 -11.41 -12.14
C ILE A 73 22.24 -9.98 -12.27
N THR A 74 22.56 -9.07 -11.34
CA THR A 74 22.14 -7.66 -11.44
C THR A 74 22.79 -6.95 -12.62
N ALA A 75 24.07 -7.22 -12.91
CA ALA A 75 24.74 -6.68 -14.08
C ALA A 75 24.12 -7.18 -15.40
N LEU A 76 23.75 -8.47 -15.48
CA LEU A 76 23.07 -9.03 -16.65
C LEU A 76 21.68 -8.43 -16.86
N ILE A 77 20.90 -8.26 -15.79
CA ILE A 77 19.58 -7.63 -15.87
C ILE A 77 19.72 -6.18 -16.37
N SER A 78 20.67 -5.41 -15.81
CA SER A 78 20.93 -4.03 -16.26
C SER A 78 21.36 -3.95 -17.72
N LEU A 79 22.18 -4.91 -18.19
CA LEU A 79 22.62 -4.97 -19.58
C LEU A 79 21.44 -5.28 -20.51
N VAL A 80 20.61 -6.26 -20.16
CA VAL A 80 19.43 -6.64 -20.95
C VAL A 80 18.44 -5.47 -21.02
N THR A 81 18.17 -4.79 -19.91
CA THR A 81 17.27 -3.62 -19.91
C THR A 81 17.82 -2.49 -20.78
N SER A 82 19.13 -2.23 -20.74
CA SER A 82 19.75 -1.20 -21.58
C SER A 82 19.68 -1.55 -23.06
N VAL A 83 19.86 -2.83 -23.43
CA VAL A 83 19.75 -3.30 -24.81
C VAL A 83 18.30 -3.22 -25.29
N CYS A 84 17.32 -3.62 -24.46
CA CYS A 84 15.90 -3.52 -24.79
C CYS A 84 15.48 -2.06 -25.01
N ILE A 85 15.89 -1.13 -24.15
CA ILE A 85 15.61 0.30 -24.32
C ILE A 85 16.26 0.83 -25.61
N GLY A 86 17.52 0.45 -25.88
CA GLY A 86 18.21 0.81 -27.12
C GLY A 86 17.50 0.30 -28.38
N VAL A 87 17.02 -0.94 -28.38
CA VAL A 87 16.27 -1.53 -29.50
C VAL A 87 14.92 -0.83 -29.69
N VAL A 88 14.20 -0.52 -28.60
CA VAL A 88 12.93 0.23 -28.68
C VAL A 88 13.16 1.63 -29.25
N LEU A 89 14.19 2.35 -28.80
CA LEU A 89 14.55 3.65 -29.34
C LEU A 89 14.98 3.58 -30.81
N LEU A 90 15.67 2.51 -31.22
CA LEU A 90 16.05 2.28 -32.61
C LEU A 90 14.82 1.97 -33.48
N ILE A 91 13.87 1.17 -33.01
CA ILE A 91 12.61 0.89 -33.72
C ILE A 91 11.79 2.18 -33.87
N ILE A 92 11.70 3.00 -32.83
CA ILE A 92 11.02 4.30 -32.89
C ILE A 92 11.74 5.24 -33.86
N GLY A 93 13.07 5.31 -33.80
CA GLY A 93 13.88 6.12 -34.71
C GLY A 93 13.78 5.68 -36.18
N VAL A 94 13.75 4.37 -36.44
CA VAL A 94 13.54 3.79 -37.78
C VAL A 94 12.10 3.98 -38.25
N GLY A 95 11.11 3.91 -37.36
CA GLY A 95 9.70 4.20 -37.67
C GLY A 95 9.49 5.66 -38.06
N LEU A 96 10.12 6.59 -37.33
CA LEU A 96 10.08 8.01 -37.62
C LEU A 96 10.88 8.37 -38.89
N SER A 97 12.02 7.73 -39.13
CA SER A 97 12.80 7.94 -40.36
C SER A 97 12.12 7.33 -41.60
N LYS A 98 11.48 6.17 -41.48
CA LYS A 98 10.62 5.59 -42.54
C LYS A 98 9.34 6.41 -42.75
N GLY A 99 8.74 6.97 -41.70
CA GLY A 99 7.59 7.89 -41.82
C GLY A 99 7.94 9.22 -42.52
N ARG A 100 9.19 9.68 -42.39
CA ARG A 100 9.71 10.85 -43.11
C ARG A 100 10.18 10.51 -44.53
N ALA A 101 10.76 9.33 -44.75
CA ALA A 101 11.16 8.87 -46.09
C ALA A 101 9.97 8.44 -46.97
N ALA A 102 8.88 7.93 -46.38
CA ALA A 102 7.67 7.57 -47.12
C ALA A 102 6.86 8.78 -47.63
N LYS A 103 7.19 10.00 -47.19
CA LYS A 103 6.57 11.24 -47.70
C LYS A 103 7.49 12.07 -48.61
N THR A 104 8.70 11.58 -48.87
CA THR A 104 9.67 12.17 -49.80
C THR A 104 10.48 11.03 -50.43
N GLY A 105 9.89 10.35 -51.43
CA GLY A 105 10.52 9.19 -52.04
C GLY A 105 9.69 8.45 -53.09
N SER A 106 9.00 9.16 -53.97
CA SER A 106 8.86 8.69 -55.36
C SER A 106 9.54 9.73 -56.23
N THR A 107 10.34 9.26 -57.18
CA THR A 107 11.20 10.01 -58.13
C THR A 107 12.59 10.41 -57.61
N SER A 108 13.53 9.46 -57.69
CA SER A 108 14.89 9.75 -58.14
C SER A 108 14.98 9.41 -59.63
N THR A 109 14.50 10.32 -60.47
CA THR A 109 15.00 10.48 -61.83
C THR A 109 15.67 11.85 -61.84
N THR A 110 16.98 11.84 -62.06
CA THR A 110 17.82 12.93 -62.60
C THR A 110 17.17 14.32 -62.75
N ALA A 111 17.67 15.29 -61.97
CA ALA A 111 17.75 16.69 -62.42
C ALA A 111 18.72 16.76 -63.62
N ALA A 112 18.52 17.57 -64.66
CA ALA A 112 17.83 18.86 -64.79
C ALA A 112 17.38 19.10 -66.26
N PRO A 113 16.79 20.27 -66.62
CA PRO A 113 15.80 21.11 -65.94
C PRO A 113 14.58 21.40 -66.85
N ALA A 114 13.40 21.70 -66.28
CA ALA A 114 12.46 22.71 -66.79
C ALA A 114 11.16 22.74 -65.97
N ALA A 115 10.81 23.96 -65.53
CA ALA A 115 9.49 24.55 -65.43
C ALA A 115 8.28 23.79 -64.82
N ALA A 116 7.66 24.50 -63.86
CA ALA A 116 6.23 24.54 -63.53
C ALA A 116 5.62 23.39 -62.70
N ALA A 117 5.29 23.71 -61.43
CA ALA A 117 3.94 23.59 -60.85
C ALA A 117 3.98 23.79 -59.31
N SER A 118 3.95 25.04 -58.85
CA SER A 118 3.94 25.40 -57.42
C SER A 118 2.56 25.75 -56.86
N THR A 119 1.46 25.26 -57.45
CA THR A 119 0.09 25.69 -57.06
C THR A 119 -0.70 24.69 -56.21
N GLY A 120 -0.26 23.43 -56.10
CA GLY A 120 -0.99 22.39 -55.35
C GLY A 120 -0.65 22.31 -53.85
N SER A 121 0.58 22.65 -53.46
CA SER A 121 1.07 22.62 -52.08
C SER A 121 0.51 23.79 -51.24
N GLU A 122 0.27 24.93 -51.88
CA GLU A 122 -0.15 26.16 -51.21
C GLU A 122 -1.63 26.11 -50.79
N LYS A 123 -2.49 25.51 -51.63
CA LYS A 123 -3.91 25.30 -51.31
C LYS A 123 -4.12 24.32 -50.16
N THR A 124 -3.34 23.24 -50.10
CA THR A 124 -3.42 22.26 -49.01
C THR A 124 -2.90 22.84 -47.70
N LEU A 125 -1.85 23.67 -47.74
CA LEU A 125 -1.38 24.41 -46.57
C LEU A 125 -2.41 25.45 -46.09
N GLN A 126 -3.07 26.19 -47.00
CA GLN A 126 -4.14 27.12 -46.64
C GLN A 126 -5.35 26.42 -46.00
N GLU A 127 -5.77 25.25 -46.51
CA GLU A 127 -6.84 24.47 -45.89
C GLU A 127 -6.46 23.96 -44.49
N THR A 128 -5.20 23.53 -44.30
CA THR A 128 -4.73 23.12 -42.97
C THR A 128 -4.64 24.29 -41.99
N LEU A 129 -4.28 25.49 -42.47
CA LEU A 129 -4.25 26.71 -41.67
C LEU A 129 -5.67 27.17 -41.29
N ALA A 130 -6.61 27.08 -42.22
CA ALA A 130 -8.01 27.39 -41.96
C ALA A 130 -8.60 26.44 -40.90
N LYS A 131 -8.36 25.13 -41.04
CA LYS A 131 -8.77 24.13 -40.04
C LYS A 131 -8.09 24.33 -38.69
N ALA A 132 -6.81 24.66 -38.66
CA ALA A 132 -6.10 24.96 -37.41
C ALA A 132 -6.66 26.23 -36.72
N ASN A 133 -6.98 27.27 -37.49
CA ASN A 133 -7.60 28.48 -36.95
C ASN A 133 -9.01 28.23 -36.39
N GLU A 134 -9.78 27.35 -37.04
CA GLU A 134 -11.10 26.94 -36.55
C GLU A 134 -11.00 26.13 -35.25
N GLN A 135 -9.99 25.25 -35.13
CA GLN A 135 -9.68 24.52 -33.89
C GLN A 135 -9.21 25.45 -32.76
N ILE A 136 -8.41 26.47 -33.07
CA ILE A 136 -7.98 27.47 -32.07
C ILE A 136 -9.20 28.25 -31.57
N ALA A 137 -10.11 28.64 -32.46
CA ALA A 137 -11.33 29.36 -32.08
C ALA A 137 -12.28 28.49 -31.24
N SER A 138 -12.38 27.19 -31.51
CA SER A 138 -13.21 26.27 -30.70
C SER A 138 -12.61 26.05 -29.32
N LEU A 139 -11.28 25.89 -29.22
CA LEU A 139 -10.57 25.78 -27.94
C LEU A 139 -10.68 27.06 -27.12
N GLN A 140 -10.57 28.23 -27.74
CA GLN A 140 -10.78 29.52 -27.05
C GLN A 140 -12.19 29.62 -26.47
N LYS A 141 -13.23 29.23 -27.23
CA LYS A 141 -14.60 29.17 -26.71
C LYS A 141 -14.72 28.22 -25.52
N GLN A 142 -14.08 27.06 -25.56
CA GLN A 142 -14.12 26.09 -24.47
C GLN A 142 -13.45 26.63 -23.20
N VAL A 143 -12.32 27.31 -23.35
CA VAL A 143 -11.64 27.99 -22.24
C VAL A 143 -12.51 29.10 -21.65
N ASP A 144 -13.19 29.89 -22.48
CA ASP A 144 -14.09 30.95 -22.00
C ASP A 144 -15.31 30.40 -21.26
N VAL A 145 -15.87 29.27 -21.71
CA VAL A 145 -16.95 28.56 -21.00
C VAL A 145 -16.46 28.07 -19.64
N MET A 146 -15.31 27.40 -19.59
CA MET A 146 -14.71 26.95 -18.33
C MET A 146 -14.43 28.10 -17.37
N ARG A 147 -13.96 29.24 -17.88
CA ARG A 147 -13.66 30.42 -17.06
C ARG A 147 -14.94 31.03 -16.46
N ARG A 148 -16.05 31.04 -17.23
CA ARG A 148 -17.37 31.46 -16.73
C ARG A 148 -17.92 30.49 -15.69
N GLU A 149 -17.79 29.19 -15.91
CA GLU A 149 -18.22 28.19 -14.92
C GLU A 149 -17.44 28.33 -13.62
N GLN A 150 -16.11 28.49 -13.67
CA GLN A 150 -15.30 28.73 -12.48
C GLN A 150 -15.73 29.98 -11.71
N LEU A 151 -16.06 31.07 -12.42
CA LEU A 151 -16.56 32.29 -11.78
C LEU A 151 -17.92 32.08 -11.12
N LEU A 152 -18.83 31.35 -11.77
CA LEU A 152 -20.13 30.97 -11.20
C LEU A 152 -19.95 30.09 -9.95
N THR A 153 -19.05 29.13 -9.98
CA THR A 153 -18.75 28.28 -8.82
C THR A 153 -18.20 29.12 -7.66
N GLN A 154 -17.29 30.07 -7.94
CA GLN A 154 -16.76 30.98 -6.91
C GLN A 154 -17.83 31.92 -6.34
N GLN A 155 -18.75 32.39 -7.17
CA GLN A 155 -19.85 33.23 -6.71
C GLN A 155 -20.83 32.43 -5.83
N ASN A 156 -21.13 31.19 -6.22
CA ASN A 156 -22.02 30.31 -5.47
C ASN A 156 -21.40 29.91 -4.12
N THR A 157 -20.08 29.64 -4.07
CA THR A 157 -19.38 29.38 -2.79
C THR A 157 -19.32 30.62 -1.90
N ARG A 158 -19.17 31.83 -2.46
CA ARG A 158 -19.28 33.06 -1.67
C ARG A 158 -20.68 33.25 -1.10
N GLN A 159 -21.73 33.03 -1.90
CA GLN A 159 -23.11 33.12 -1.42
C GLN A 159 -23.42 32.08 -0.34
N SER A 160 -22.91 30.85 -0.46
CA SER A 160 -23.10 29.84 0.58
C SER A 160 -22.38 30.22 1.87
N LEU A 161 -21.16 30.76 1.80
CA LEU A 161 -20.44 31.28 2.97
C LEU A 161 -21.17 32.47 3.61
N GLU A 162 -21.71 33.38 2.82
CA GLU A 162 -22.51 34.50 3.32
C GLU A 162 -23.78 34.01 4.04
N ASN A 163 -24.50 33.04 3.46
CA ASN A 163 -25.68 32.42 4.07
C ASN A 163 -25.35 31.70 5.39
N ILE A 164 -24.22 30.97 5.45
CA ILE A 164 -23.73 30.32 6.67
C ILE A 164 -23.34 31.38 7.72
N SER A 165 -22.69 32.46 7.31
CA SER A 165 -22.32 33.55 8.21
C SER A 165 -23.55 34.29 8.75
N ALA A 166 -24.59 34.44 7.95
CA ALA A 166 -25.85 35.07 8.34
C ALA A 166 -26.64 34.21 9.34
N THR A 167 -26.62 32.89 9.17
CA THR A 167 -27.20 31.94 10.14
C THR A 167 -26.41 31.90 11.44
N LEU A 168 -25.08 32.00 11.41
CA LEU A 168 -24.23 32.09 12.62
C LEU A 168 -24.40 33.41 13.39
N LYS A 169 -24.71 34.52 12.71
CA LYS A 169 -24.95 35.83 13.34
C LYS A 169 -26.32 35.97 13.99
N ASN A 170 -27.22 35.00 13.80
CA ASN A 170 -28.56 35.02 14.37
C ASN A 170 -28.70 33.90 15.43
N PRO A 171 -28.41 34.18 16.71
CA PRO A 171 -28.37 33.15 17.77
C PRO A 171 -29.72 32.51 18.09
N GLN A 172 -30.82 32.93 17.46
CA GLN A 172 -32.14 32.31 17.61
C GLN A 172 -32.42 31.14 16.65
N LEU A 173 -31.55 30.86 15.67
CA LEU A 173 -31.70 29.71 14.76
C LEU A 173 -30.71 28.56 15.03
N VAL A 174 -29.95 28.62 16.12
CA VAL A 174 -29.12 27.50 16.57
C VAL A 174 -30.02 26.52 17.35
N PRO A 175 -30.16 25.25 16.94
CA PRO A 175 -30.82 24.24 17.77
C PRO A 175 -30.11 24.19 19.12
N ALA A 176 -30.87 24.38 20.21
CA ALA A 176 -30.33 24.41 21.56
C ALA A 176 -29.51 23.13 21.84
N ALA A 177 -28.27 23.32 22.30
CA ALA A 177 -27.45 22.21 22.78
C ALA A 177 -28.16 21.53 23.98
N PRO A 178 -28.25 20.19 24.03
CA PRO A 178 -28.87 19.50 25.15
C PRO A 178 -28.04 19.75 26.41
N ALA A 179 -28.69 20.32 27.43
CA ALA A 179 -28.11 20.55 28.74
C ALA A 179 -27.66 19.23 29.38
N THR A 180 -26.44 19.23 29.88
CA THR A 180 -25.89 18.20 30.77
C THR A 180 -26.76 18.08 32.02
N THR A 181 -27.46 16.95 32.17
CA THR A 181 -28.13 16.59 33.43
C THR A 181 -27.47 15.37 34.06
N THR A 182 -26.93 15.62 35.24
CA THR A 182 -26.42 14.70 36.24
C THR A 182 -27.42 13.56 36.55
N GLY A 183 -26.89 12.39 36.89
CA GLY A 183 -27.57 11.10 36.78
C GLY A 183 -28.68 10.76 37.79
N VAL A 184 -29.53 9.82 37.38
CA VAL A 184 -30.27 8.88 38.23
C VAL A 184 -30.32 7.53 37.47
N PRO A 185 -29.95 6.39 38.09
CA PRO A 185 -30.03 5.09 37.44
C PRO A 185 -31.46 4.53 37.53
N GLY A 186 -31.99 4.00 36.42
CA GLY A 186 -33.20 3.17 36.44
C GLY A 186 -34.46 3.71 35.75
N VAL A 187 -34.36 4.69 34.85
CA VAL A 187 -35.50 5.06 33.98
C VAL A 187 -35.04 5.04 32.53
N SER A 188 -35.69 4.19 31.72
CA SER A 188 -35.53 4.09 30.28
C SER A 188 -35.50 5.47 29.61
N ARG A 189 -34.33 5.88 29.13
CA ARG A 189 -34.17 7.12 28.35
C ARG A 189 -34.08 6.77 26.87
N MET A 190 -35.17 7.08 26.18
CA MET A 190 -35.21 7.45 24.75
C MET A 190 -34.75 6.38 23.75
N ALA A 191 -35.53 5.33 23.60
CA ALA A 191 -35.46 4.44 22.44
C ALA A 191 -36.27 4.95 21.22
N ASP A 192 -37.01 6.06 21.31
CA ASP A 192 -37.92 6.50 20.24
C ASP A 192 -37.92 8.02 19.99
N ALA A 193 -36.73 8.61 19.84
CA ALA A 193 -36.60 9.86 19.11
C ALA A 193 -35.84 9.56 17.82
N LYS A 194 -36.53 8.92 16.88
CA LYS A 194 -36.09 8.91 15.48
C LYS A 194 -36.14 10.38 15.04
N LEU A 195 -35.01 11.08 15.17
CA LEU A 195 -34.82 12.38 14.53
C LEU A 195 -35.29 12.19 13.09
N GLU A 196 -36.32 12.93 12.66
CA GLU A 196 -36.66 13.01 11.24
C GLU A 196 -35.52 13.74 10.55
N VAL A 197 -34.44 12.99 10.30
CA VAL A 197 -33.33 13.43 9.49
C VAL A 197 -33.91 13.61 8.10
N SER A 198 -33.86 14.83 7.55
CA SER A 198 -34.33 15.04 6.18
C SER A 198 -33.49 14.17 5.24
N PRO A 199 -34.02 13.71 4.09
CA PRO A 199 -33.25 12.90 3.14
C PRO A 199 -31.89 13.54 2.77
N THR A 200 -31.85 14.87 2.67
CA THR A 200 -30.63 15.65 2.43
C THR A 200 -29.63 15.62 3.59
N GLN A 201 -30.10 15.53 4.84
CA GLN A 201 -29.24 15.37 6.01
C GLN A 201 -28.70 13.94 6.12
N GLU A 202 -29.49 12.93 5.76
CA GLU A 202 -29.04 11.54 5.69
C GLU A 202 -27.91 11.38 4.66
N GLU A 203 -28.08 11.94 3.46
CA GLU A 203 -27.03 11.98 2.43
C GLU A 203 -25.76 12.69 2.92
N PHE A 204 -25.91 13.81 3.64
CA PHE A 204 -24.76 14.53 4.20
C PHE A 204 -24.02 13.73 5.27
N ILE A 205 -24.76 13.03 6.15
CA ILE A 205 -24.18 12.14 7.16
C ILE A 205 -23.40 11.02 6.46
N GLN A 206 -23.99 10.38 5.45
CA GLN A 206 -23.33 9.33 4.68
C GLN A 206 -22.04 9.83 4.01
N LEU A 207 -22.07 11.01 3.38
CA LEU A 207 -20.88 11.62 2.77
C LEU A 207 -19.80 11.90 3.81
N LYS A 208 -20.16 12.39 4.99
CA LYS A 208 -19.23 12.64 6.09
C LYS A 208 -18.60 11.35 6.60
N GLU A 209 -19.40 10.29 6.78
CA GLU A 209 -18.92 8.98 7.18
C GLU A 209 -17.96 8.38 6.15
N ARG A 210 -18.30 8.46 4.86
CA ARG A 210 -17.41 8.01 3.78
C ARG A 210 -16.09 8.79 3.74
N ASN A 211 -16.13 10.11 3.90
CA ASN A 211 -14.91 10.92 3.98
C ASN A 211 -14.03 10.53 5.17
N ARG A 212 -14.64 10.13 6.30
CA ARG A 212 -13.91 9.63 7.47
C ARG A 212 -13.17 8.32 7.16
N LEU A 213 -13.78 7.40 6.40
CA LEU A 213 -13.13 6.16 5.96
C LEU A 213 -11.93 6.46 5.06
N THR A 214 -12.09 7.36 4.08
CA THR A 214 -10.98 7.79 3.22
C THR A 214 -9.85 8.41 4.03
N GLN A 215 -10.16 9.22 5.05
CA GLN A 215 -9.16 9.79 5.95
C GLN A 215 -8.37 8.73 6.71
N TYR A 216 -9.02 7.68 7.23
CA TYR A 216 -8.31 6.58 7.90
C TYR A 216 -7.39 5.82 6.95
N ALA A 217 -7.84 5.56 5.73
CA ALA A 217 -6.98 4.94 4.74
C ALA A 217 -5.80 5.84 4.36
N ASP A 218 -6.01 7.15 4.18
CA ASP A 218 -4.92 8.09 3.91
C ASP A 218 -3.93 8.18 5.07
N GLU A 219 -4.39 8.15 6.31
CA GLU A 219 -3.55 8.14 7.50
C GLU A 219 -2.71 6.86 7.60
N ALA A 220 -3.31 5.69 7.39
CA ALA A 220 -2.58 4.41 7.31
C ALA A 220 -1.55 4.43 6.19
N ILE A 221 -1.92 4.94 5.01
CA ILE A 221 -1.03 5.03 3.86
C ILE A 221 0.13 5.97 4.16
N ALA A 222 -0.16 7.17 4.68
CA ALA A 222 0.80 8.26 4.85
C ALA A 222 1.80 8.00 5.99
N ASN A 223 1.35 7.39 7.08
CA ASN A 223 2.15 7.20 8.29
C ASN A 223 2.57 5.75 8.52
N GLY A 224 1.97 4.78 7.81
CA GLY A 224 2.22 3.36 8.03
C GLY A 224 1.68 2.87 9.39
N GLU A 225 0.66 3.52 9.94
CA GLU A 225 0.10 3.18 11.25
C GLU A 225 -0.96 2.08 11.15
N ARG A 226 -0.93 1.14 12.11
CA ARG A 226 -1.90 0.03 12.19
C ARG A 226 -3.29 0.49 12.59
N ARG A 227 -3.41 1.43 13.53
CA ARG A 227 -4.69 1.78 14.14
C ARG A 227 -5.74 2.26 13.12
N PRO A 228 -5.42 3.13 12.15
CA PRO A 228 -6.41 3.53 11.14
C PRO A 228 -6.90 2.35 10.27
N LEU A 229 -6.04 1.35 10.01
CA LEU A 229 -6.42 0.14 9.28
C LEU A 229 -7.36 -0.76 10.10
N GLU A 230 -7.14 -0.86 11.42
CA GLU A 230 -8.06 -1.55 12.33
C GLU A 230 -9.42 -0.85 12.43
N LEU A 231 -9.45 0.48 12.40
CA LEU A 231 -10.72 1.22 12.38
C LEU A 231 -11.54 0.89 11.13
N LEU A 232 -10.92 0.80 9.96
CA LEU A 232 -11.61 0.38 8.73
C LEU A 232 -12.23 -1.01 8.87
N VAL A 233 -11.51 -1.94 9.50
CA VAL A 233 -12.01 -3.28 9.82
C VAL A 233 -13.18 -3.25 10.80
N GLU A 234 -13.12 -2.40 11.82
CA GLU A 234 -14.24 -2.21 12.76
C GLU A 234 -15.50 -1.76 12.00
N TYR A 235 -15.38 -0.81 11.07
CA TYR A 235 -16.49 -0.37 10.21
C TYR A 235 -17.02 -1.46 9.27
N MET A 236 -16.16 -2.32 8.75
CA MET A 236 -16.58 -3.49 7.95
C MET A 236 -17.37 -4.51 8.78
N ARG A 237 -17.25 -4.48 10.10
CA ARG A 237 -17.90 -5.45 11.00
C ARG A 237 -19.11 -4.92 11.71
N ASP A 238 -19.32 -3.61 11.67
CA ASP A 238 -20.40 -2.98 12.41
C ASP A 238 -21.75 -3.37 11.79
N PRO A 239 -22.58 -4.18 12.48
CA PRO A 239 -23.88 -4.56 11.96
C PRO A 239 -24.87 -3.38 11.91
N GLN A 240 -24.57 -2.26 12.59
CA GLN A 240 -25.42 -1.08 12.63
C GLN A 240 -25.22 -0.16 11.41
N LEU A 241 -24.13 -0.32 10.66
CA LEU A 241 -23.76 0.55 9.53
C LEU A 241 -23.51 -0.25 8.24
N PRO A 242 -24.47 -1.05 7.76
CA PRO A 242 -24.28 -1.91 6.59
C PRO A 242 -24.00 -1.11 5.31
N HIS A 243 -24.46 0.14 5.22
CA HIS A 243 -24.21 1.03 4.07
C HIS A 243 -22.74 1.47 3.95
N LEU A 244 -21.94 1.33 5.01
CA LEU A 244 -20.50 1.65 5.00
C LEU A 244 -19.62 0.45 4.72
N HIS A 245 -20.16 -0.78 4.75
CA HIS A 245 -19.38 -2.01 4.63
C HIS A 245 -18.49 -2.02 3.39
N ASP A 246 -19.08 -1.82 2.21
CA ASP A 246 -18.34 -1.89 0.94
C ASP A 246 -17.38 -0.71 0.76
N ALA A 247 -17.73 0.45 1.31
CA ALA A 247 -16.86 1.62 1.32
C ALA A 247 -15.63 1.39 2.19
N ALA A 248 -15.82 0.87 3.41
CA ALA A 248 -14.74 0.55 4.33
C ALA A 248 -13.83 -0.55 3.77
N LYS A 249 -14.42 -1.57 3.12
CA LYS A 249 -13.67 -2.62 2.40
C LYS A 249 -12.83 -2.04 1.27
N ALA A 250 -13.39 -1.17 0.44
CA ALA A 250 -12.64 -0.55 -0.66
C ALA A 250 -11.46 0.28 -0.16
N GLU A 251 -11.65 1.07 0.90
CA GLU A 251 -10.60 1.88 1.52
C GLU A 251 -9.55 1.02 2.23
N PHE A 252 -9.97 -0.07 2.89
CA PHE A 252 -9.07 -1.05 3.48
C PHE A 252 -8.15 -1.68 2.41
N MET A 253 -8.71 -2.13 1.29
CA MET A 253 -7.93 -2.71 0.19
C MET A 253 -6.99 -1.70 -0.46
N ARG A 254 -7.42 -0.44 -0.57
CA ARG A 254 -6.55 0.65 -1.04
C ARG A 254 -5.34 0.83 -0.13
N ALA A 255 -5.56 0.90 1.18
CA ALA A 255 -4.49 1.02 2.16
C ALA A 255 -3.56 -0.19 2.13
N LEU A 256 -4.11 -1.40 2.14
CA LEU A 256 -3.35 -2.66 2.13
C LEU A 256 -2.43 -2.75 0.91
N ARG A 257 -2.95 -2.49 -0.30
CA ARG A 257 -2.17 -2.49 -1.55
C ARG A 257 -1.08 -1.43 -1.54
N ALA A 258 -1.39 -0.24 -1.04
CA ALA A 258 -0.40 0.82 -0.93
C ALA A 258 0.76 0.42 0.00
N ILE A 259 0.47 -0.11 1.19
CA ILE A 259 1.50 -0.58 2.14
C ILE A 259 2.36 -1.70 1.54
N GLN A 260 1.73 -2.62 0.80
CA GLN A 260 2.46 -3.70 0.13
C GLN A 260 3.50 -3.17 -0.86
N ILE A 261 3.18 -2.10 -1.59
CA ILE A 261 4.03 -1.53 -2.64
C ILE A 261 5.03 -0.51 -2.07
N LEU A 262 4.63 0.29 -1.09
CA LEU A 262 5.45 1.38 -0.54
C LEU A 262 6.70 0.83 0.17
N GLN A 263 7.81 1.54 -0.01
CA GLN A 263 9.07 1.33 0.72
C GLN A 263 9.39 2.67 1.38
N ARG A 264 9.15 2.75 2.69
CA ARG A 264 9.35 3.96 3.50
C ARG A 264 10.73 3.99 4.14
N GLU A 265 11.32 2.81 4.31
CA GLU A 265 12.64 2.63 4.86
C GLU A 265 13.74 3.19 3.95
N ASP A 266 14.74 3.84 4.54
CA ASP A 266 15.98 4.14 3.83
C ASP A 266 16.78 2.84 3.68
N PRO A 267 17.09 2.39 2.44
CA PRO A 267 17.90 1.19 2.21
C PRO A 267 19.28 1.23 2.86
N ARG A 268 19.78 2.43 3.21
CA ARG A 268 21.08 2.65 3.85
C ARG A 268 20.99 2.76 5.37
N TYR A 269 19.79 2.71 5.94
CA TYR A 269 19.61 2.80 7.39
C TYR A 269 20.37 1.67 8.09
N ARG A 270 21.12 2.07 9.12
CA ARG A 270 21.88 1.17 10.02
C ARG A 270 21.46 1.46 11.45
N LEU A 271 21.44 0.41 12.27
CA LEU A 271 21.18 0.59 13.69
C LEU A 271 22.22 1.52 14.30
N PRO A 272 21.82 2.54 15.08
CA PRO A 272 22.73 3.36 15.85
C PRO A 272 23.23 2.56 17.07
N VAL A 273 24.13 1.60 16.82
CA VAL A 273 24.63 0.62 17.80
C VAL A 273 25.17 1.28 19.06
N ALA A 274 25.96 2.34 18.89
CA ALA A 274 26.55 3.09 20.01
C ALA A 274 25.50 3.75 20.93
N GLU A 275 24.33 4.12 20.39
CA GLU A 275 23.26 4.76 21.14
C GLU A 275 22.34 3.73 21.81
N LEU A 276 22.07 2.62 21.12
CA LEU A 276 21.18 1.56 21.59
C LEU A 276 21.84 0.66 22.65
N PHE A 277 23.15 0.44 22.57
CA PHE A 277 23.90 -0.48 23.43
C PHE A 277 24.97 0.24 24.26
N LYS A 278 24.60 1.39 24.85
CA LYS A 278 25.49 2.17 25.72
C LYS A 278 26.02 1.30 26.86
N GLY A 279 27.34 1.21 26.97
CA GLY A 279 28.03 0.48 28.04
C GLY A 279 28.51 -0.92 27.66
N ASP A 280 28.13 -1.44 26.48
CA ASP A 280 28.58 -2.75 26.02
C ASP A 280 29.67 -2.58 24.94
N ALA A 281 30.92 -2.47 25.38
CA ALA A 281 32.08 -2.23 24.51
C ALA A 281 32.36 -3.40 23.52
N SER A 282 31.67 -4.53 23.71
CA SER A 282 31.75 -5.71 22.87
C SER A 282 30.98 -5.56 21.55
N ILE A 283 29.98 -4.67 21.50
CA ILE A 283 29.11 -4.48 20.34
C ILE A 283 29.54 -3.22 19.58
N ARG A 284 30.19 -3.38 18.43
CA ARG A 284 30.65 -2.25 17.61
C ARG A 284 29.81 -2.09 16.35
N ASP A 285 29.49 -3.22 15.73
CA ASP A 285 28.73 -3.29 14.49
C ASP A 285 27.43 -4.08 14.66
N GLU A 286 26.51 -3.96 13.70
CA GLU A 286 25.26 -4.73 13.67
C GLU A 286 25.49 -6.25 13.73
N ALA A 287 26.64 -6.72 13.24
CA ALA A 287 27.02 -8.12 13.20
C ALA A 287 27.38 -8.69 14.58
N ASP A 288 27.77 -7.83 15.53
CA ASP A 288 28.14 -8.22 16.89
C ASP A 288 26.91 -8.37 17.80
N ILE A 289 25.75 -7.89 17.35
CA ILE A 289 24.53 -7.90 18.14
C ILE A 289 24.01 -9.33 18.23
N SER A 290 23.86 -9.82 19.47
CA SER A 290 23.26 -11.12 19.71
C SER A 290 21.78 -11.15 19.26
N PRO A 291 21.28 -12.28 18.72
CA PRO A 291 19.88 -12.36 18.32
C PRO A 291 18.92 -12.14 19.49
N GLU A 292 19.30 -12.45 20.73
CA GLU A 292 18.49 -12.17 21.93
C GLU A 292 18.30 -10.68 22.17
N ALA A 293 19.35 -9.88 21.95
CA ALA A 293 19.28 -8.43 22.05
C ALA A 293 18.41 -7.83 20.94
N LEU A 294 18.51 -8.38 19.71
CA LEU A 294 17.62 -8.01 18.60
C LEU A 294 16.15 -8.30 18.92
N LEU A 295 15.84 -9.46 19.50
CA LEU A 295 14.46 -9.79 19.89
C LEU A 295 13.89 -8.83 20.95
N LYS A 296 14.73 -8.38 21.91
CA LYS A 296 14.34 -7.35 22.88
C LYS A 296 14.04 -6.01 22.22
N LEU A 297 14.85 -5.60 21.25
CA LEU A 297 14.62 -4.37 20.48
C LEU A 297 13.34 -4.45 19.64
N LEU A 298 13.06 -5.60 19.02
CA LEU A 298 11.81 -5.79 18.26
C LEU A 298 10.57 -5.67 19.16
N ALA A 299 10.64 -6.17 20.40
CA ALA A 299 9.53 -6.10 21.35
C ALA A 299 9.35 -4.71 21.97
N ASP A 300 10.32 -3.80 21.85
CA ASP A 300 10.24 -2.46 22.44
C ASP A 300 9.59 -1.46 21.48
N HIS A 301 8.27 -1.30 21.61
CA HIS A 301 7.49 -0.37 20.77
C HIS A 301 7.84 1.10 21.00
N LYS A 302 8.64 1.44 22.03
CA LYS A 302 9.13 2.81 22.26
C LYS A 302 10.29 3.19 21.34
N GLN A 303 10.97 2.19 20.78
CA GLN A 303 12.02 2.45 19.78
C GLN A 303 11.40 3.07 18.52
N PRO A 304 12.18 3.81 17.72
CA PRO A 304 11.74 4.20 16.38
C PRO A 304 11.37 2.97 15.53
N TRP A 305 10.38 3.11 14.65
CA TRP A 305 9.94 2.00 13.81
C TRP A 305 11.06 1.54 12.86
N GLU A 306 11.95 2.43 12.44
CA GLU A 306 13.12 2.14 11.60
C GLU A 306 14.08 1.17 12.29
N VAL A 307 14.26 1.31 13.61
CA VAL A 307 15.08 0.40 14.42
C VAL A 307 14.46 -0.99 14.41
N ARG A 308 13.16 -1.10 14.71
CA ARG A 308 12.45 -2.40 14.75
C ARG A 308 12.39 -3.06 13.37
N LEU A 309 12.17 -2.27 12.32
CA LEU A 309 12.19 -2.73 10.94
C LEU A 309 13.58 -3.30 10.58
N ARG A 310 14.65 -2.56 10.91
CA ARG A 310 16.02 -3.03 10.66
C ARG A 310 16.33 -4.32 11.43
N VAL A 311 15.81 -4.44 12.64
CA VAL A 311 15.90 -5.66 13.44
C VAL A 311 15.26 -6.86 12.73
N CYS A 312 14.09 -6.71 12.09
CA CYS A 312 13.48 -7.79 11.30
C CYS A 312 14.43 -8.32 10.22
N PHE A 313 15.15 -7.45 9.52
CA PHE A 313 16.16 -7.87 8.53
C PHE A 313 17.33 -8.65 9.15
N LEU A 314 17.85 -8.19 10.29
CA LEU A 314 18.96 -8.87 10.97
C LEU A 314 18.54 -10.24 11.53
N LEU A 315 17.26 -10.39 11.90
CA LEU A 315 16.70 -11.64 12.39
C LEU A 315 16.50 -12.70 11.30
N ILE A 316 16.65 -12.39 10.00
CA ILE A 316 16.50 -13.40 8.91
C ILE A 316 17.45 -14.59 9.13
N SER A 317 18.69 -14.35 9.55
CA SER A 317 19.68 -15.41 9.79
C SER A 317 19.79 -15.85 11.26
N SER A 318 18.87 -15.41 12.13
CA SER A 318 18.93 -15.76 13.56
C SER A 318 18.83 -17.28 13.77
N PRO A 319 19.74 -17.91 14.53
CA PRO A 319 19.66 -19.32 14.88
C PRO A 319 18.64 -19.61 15.99
N LEU A 320 18.06 -18.59 16.64
CA LEU A 320 17.19 -18.81 17.80
C LEU A 320 15.82 -19.37 17.37
N PRO A 321 15.33 -20.43 18.03
CA PRO A 321 14.02 -21.03 17.72
C PRO A 321 12.86 -20.07 18.01
N GLN A 322 13.00 -19.22 19.03
CA GLN A 322 11.99 -18.24 19.43
C GLN A 322 11.81 -17.10 18.41
N THR A 323 12.70 -16.97 17.42
CA THR A 323 12.64 -15.88 16.43
C THR A 323 11.33 -15.90 15.65
N ASN A 324 10.86 -17.08 15.25
CA ASN A 324 9.63 -17.18 14.44
C ASN A 324 8.42 -16.69 15.24
N ALA A 325 8.29 -17.11 16.51
CA ALA A 325 7.23 -16.66 17.40
C ALA A 325 7.26 -15.13 17.61
N ALA A 326 8.45 -14.55 17.77
CA ALA A 326 8.60 -13.10 17.93
C ALA A 326 8.26 -12.33 16.64
N LEU A 327 8.65 -12.83 15.47
CA LEU A 327 8.26 -12.24 14.19
C LEU A 327 6.75 -12.32 13.98
N ILE A 328 6.11 -13.45 14.29
CA ILE A 328 4.65 -13.61 14.23
C ILE A 328 3.97 -12.59 15.16
N LYS A 329 4.49 -12.44 16.38
CA LYS A 329 4.00 -11.43 17.32
C LYS A 329 4.11 -10.01 16.74
N ALA A 330 5.23 -9.65 16.12
CA ALA A 330 5.40 -8.35 15.48
C ALA A 330 4.44 -8.15 14.28
N ILE A 331 4.18 -9.18 13.48
CA ILE A 331 3.19 -9.13 12.39
C ILE A 331 1.79 -8.81 12.93
N LYS A 332 1.45 -9.27 14.14
CA LYS A 332 0.15 -9.08 14.76
C LYS A 332 0.01 -7.75 15.50
N GLU A 333 1.03 -7.37 16.25
CA GLU A 333 0.89 -6.38 17.32
C GLU A 333 1.72 -5.10 17.09
N ASP A 334 2.66 -5.08 16.12
CA ASP A 334 3.48 -3.87 15.93
C ASP A 334 2.62 -2.70 15.46
N PRO A 335 2.72 -1.51 16.09
CA PRO A 335 1.95 -0.33 15.68
C PRO A 335 2.29 0.16 14.27
N SER A 336 3.49 -0.15 13.76
CA SER A 336 3.90 0.17 12.39
C SER A 336 3.63 -1.00 11.45
N LEU A 337 2.86 -0.72 10.40
CA LEU A 337 2.59 -1.64 9.30
C LEU A 337 3.84 -1.93 8.47
N ASP A 338 4.81 -1.01 8.42
CA ASP A 338 6.10 -1.25 7.77
C ASP A 338 6.92 -2.30 8.54
N VAL A 339 6.93 -2.24 9.87
CA VAL A 339 7.58 -3.25 10.71
C VAL A 339 6.88 -4.60 10.56
N ALA A 340 5.54 -4.62 10.60
CA ALA A 340 4.75 -5.84 10.40
C ALA A 340 5.01 -6.48 9.02
N LYS A 341 5.05 -5.67 7.96
CA LYS A 341 5.39 -6.10 6.59
C LYS A 341 6.77 -6.77 6.55
N HIS A 342 7.78 -6.12 7.15
CA HIS A 342 9.13 -6.64 7.18
C HIS A 342 9.29 -7.86 8.07
N ALA A 343 8.52 -7.96 9.16
CA ALA A 343 8.47 -9.14 10.00
C ALA A 343 7.91 -10.34 9.23
N GLN A 344 6.86 -10.15 8.43
CA GLN A 344 6.32 -11.18 7.54
C GLN A 344 7.35 -11.61 6.50
N LEU A 345 7.99 -10.66 5.80
CA LEU A 345 9.02 -10.99 4.81
C LEU A 345 10.20 -11.75 5.45
N ALA A 346 10.63 -11.36 6.65
CA ALA A 346 11.69 -12.06 7.37
C ALA A 346 11.27 -13.48 7.75
N LEU A 347 10.04 -13.67 8.23
CA LEU A 347 9.48 -14.99 8.54
C LEU A 347 9.45 -15.88 7.29
N GLU A 348 8.87 -15.40 6.19
CA GLU A 348 8.79 -16.13 4.92
C GLU A 348 10.17 -16.53 4.39
N GLN A 349 11.15 -15.64 4.49
CA GLN A 349 12.53 -15.95 4.09
C GLN A 349 13.19 -17.00 4.97
N ARG A 350 12.86 -17.05 6.27
CA ARG A 350 13.37 -18.05 7.20
C ARG A 350 12.78 -19.43 6.92
N ILE A 351 11.46 -19.50 6.73
CA ILE A 351 10.72 -20.76 6.66
C ILE A 351 10.56 -21.27 5.22
N LYS A 352 10.88 -20.45 4.22
CA LYS A 352 10.75 -20.73 2.77
C LYS A 352 9.32 -21.00 2.31
N ILE A 353 8.34 -20.44 3.00
CA ILE A 353 6.91 -20.47 2.67
C ILE A 353 6.48 -19.02 2.45
N ARG A 354 5.58 -18.82 1.49
CA ARG A 354 4.96 -17.53 1.21
C ARG A 354 3.56 -17.53 1.78
N PHE A 355 3.21 -16.47 2.50
CA PHE A 355 1.86 -16.24 2.95
C PHE A 355 1.25 -15.11 2.14
N ARG A 356 -0.09 -15.05 2.19
CA ARG A 356 -0.80 -13.86 1.76
C ARG A 356 -0.48 -12.70 2.70
N PHE A 357 -0.50 -11.47 2.18
CA PHE A 357 -0.06 -10.30 2.93
C PHE A 357 -0.99 -10.06 4.13
N PHE A 358 -0.41 -10.06 5.34
CA PHE A 358 -1.13 -10.00 6.62
C PHE A 358 -2.24 -11.04 6.83
N ASP A 359 -2.10 -12.23 6.21
CA ASP A 359 -2.94 -13.39 6.53
C ASP A 359 -2.47 -14.07 7.82
N ILE A 360 -2.74 -13.39 8.94
CA ILE A 360 -2.37 -13.83 10.27
C ILE A 360 -2.95 -15.23 10.59
N PRO A 361 -4.22 -15.56 10.27
CA PRO A 361 -4.77 -16.89 10.56
C PRO A 361 -3.98 -18.02 9.90
N ALA A 362 -3.61 -17.88 8.62
CA ALA A 362 -2.83 -18.90 7.93
C ALA A 362 -1.41 -19.05 8.52
N ILE A 363 -0.80 -17.93 8.94
CA ILE A 363 0.51 -17.93 9.61
C ILE A 363 0.43 -18.66 10.95
N GLU A 364 -0.62 -18.41 11.74
CA GLU A 364 -0.81 -19.06 13.05
C GLU A 364 -1.11 -20.55 12.92
N GLU A 365 -1.97 -20.94 11.99
CA GLU A 365 -2.27 -22.34 11.71
C GLU A 365 -1.01 -23.10 11.30
N TRP A 366 -0.21 -22.52 10.40
CA TRP A 366 1.10 -23.08 10.06
C TRP A 366 2.00 -23.18 11.29
N PHE A 367 2.11 -22.13 12.10
CA PHE A 367 3.00 -22.14 13.27
C PHE A 367 2.61 -23.23 14.27
N GLN A 368 1.30 -23.38 14.57
CA GLN A 368 0.78 -24.45 15.43
C GLN A 368 1.04 -25.84 14.85
N SER A 369 1.04 -26.01 13.53
CA SER A 369 1.37 -27.30 12.89
C SER A 369 2.81 -27.73 13.11
N GLN A 370 3.72 -26.80 13.43
CA GLN A 370 5.14 -27.09 13.68
C GLN A 370 5.43 -27.44 15.15
N GLU A 371 4.51 -27.15 16.07
CA GLU A 371 4.62 -27.48 17.49
C GLU A 371 4.14 -28.91 17.81
N LYS A 372 3.53 -29.60 16.84
CA LYS A 372 3.14 -31.01 16.89
C LYS A 372 4.27 -31.88 16.33
#